data_AF-A0A1A8VWN9-F1
#
_entry.id   AF-A0A1A8VWN9-F1
#
_cell.length_a   1.000
_cell.length_b   1.000
_cell.length_c   1.000
_cell.angle_alpha   90.00
_cell.angle_beta   90.00
_cell.angle_gamma   90.00
#
_symmetry.space_group_name_H-M   'P 1'
#
loop_
_entity.id
_entity.type
_entity.pdbx_description
1 polymer ?
#
loop_
_entity_poly.entity_id
_entity_poly.type
_entity_poly.pdbx_seq_one_letter_code
_entity_poly.pdbx_strand_id
1 'polypeptide(L)'
;MSRLDFGIEKCNSEKVEALDEKFYEKDCGGENLLPSVEWLDKNSSTKSYAITITSRNHLNTIMVHFIAWNVPAYINLINHSTKFEEINAITGLNSYNKKIYEGPCSNSIQNNEPSECMKFTLYALKNEFIELSEDADYYELMAYLKKMSRTEKIVVDSLSLSSLFIPKRRVSN
;
A
#
# COMPACT_ATOMS: atom_id res chain seq x y z
N MET A 1 0.62 7.63 24.34
CA MET A 1 1.11 6.67 23.34
C MET A 1 -0.09 6.12 22.60
N SER A 2 -0.44 6.68 21.44
CA SER A 2 -1.43 6.04 20.58
C SER A 2 -0.89 4.68 20.16
N ARG A 3 -1.74 3.65 20.18
CA ARG A 3 -1.41 2.39 19.49
C ARG A 3 -1.21 2.75 18.02
N LEU A 4 -0.05 2.40 17.47
CA LEU A 4 0.09 2.29 16.02
C LEU A 4 -0.90 1.21 15.57
N ASP A 5 -2.06 1.64 15.08
CA ASP A 5 -3.07 0.74 14.53
C ASP A 5 -2.59 0.30 13.14
N PHE A 6 -1.68 -0.68 13.14
CA PHE A 6 -1.15 -1.35 11.95
C PHE A 6 -2.27 -1.80 10.99
N GLY A 7 -2.73 -0.90 10.11
CA GLY A 7 -3.74 -1.20 9.08
C GLY A 7 -5.19 -1.30 9.57
N ILE A 8 -5.59 -0.64 10.67
CA ILE A 8 -6.97 -0.72 11.22
C ILE A 8 -7.66 0.66 11.27
N GLU A 9 -7.45 1.52 10.28
CA GLU A 9 -8.34 2.68 10.14
C GLU A 9 -9.50 2.33 9.22
N LYS A 10 -10.71 2.59 9.70
CA LYS A 10 -11.92 2.54 8.88
C LYS A 10 -11.97 3.82 8.06
N CYS A 11 -11.92 3.65 6.75
CA CYS A 11 -12.18 4.71 5.79
C CYS A 11 -13.55 5.36 6.07
N ASN A 12 -13.57 6.69 6.19
CA ASN A 12 -14.82 7.44 6.23
C ASN A 12 -15.17 7.85 4.80
N SER A 13 -16.05 7.08 4.16
CA SER A 13 -16.48 7.27 2.77
C SER A 13 -17.09 8.65 2.47
N GLU A 14 -17.49 9.42 3.48
CA GLU A 14 -18.07 10.76 3.28
C GLU A 14 -17.01 11.86 3.07
N LYS A 15 -15.73 11.58 3.30
CA LYS A 15 -14.66 12.59 3.34
C LYS A 15 -13.46 12.27 2.45
N VAL A 16 -13.60 11.29 1.57
CA VAL A 16 -12.47 10.71 0.83
C VAL A 16 -12.74 10.81 -0.67
N GLU A 17 -11.72 11.22 -1.42
CA GLU A 17 -11.80 11.37 -2.87
C GLU A 17 -11.95 10.02 -3.59
N ALA A 18 -12.66 10.03 -4.71
CA ALA A 18 -12.79 8.87 -5.58
C ALA A 18 -11.47 8.57 -6.31
N LEU A 19 -11.16 7.29 -6.47
CA LEU A 19 -9.99 6.81 -7.17
C LEU A 19 -10.18 7.03 -8.67
N ASP A 20 -9.25 7.72 -9.29
CA ASP A 20 -9.19 7.95 -10.73
C ASP A 20 -9.13 6.62 -11.50
N GLU A 21 -9.78 6.55 -12.66
CA GLU A 21 -9.90 5.36 -13.51
C GLU A 21 -8.53 4.82 -13.96
N LYS A 22 -7.55 5.68 -14.20
CA LYS A 22 -6.19 5.24 -14.62
C LYS A 22 -5.50 4.33 -13.60
N PHE A 23 -5.91 4.37 -12.33
CA PHE A 23 -5.37 3.54 -11.26
C PHE A 23 -6.05 2.17 -11.16
N TYR A 24 -7.11 1.91 -11.92
CA TYR A 24 -7.71 0.58 -12.02
C TYR A 24 -6.85 -0.33 -12.89
N GLU A 25 -7.00 -1.64 -12.72
CA GLU A 25 -6.36 -2.62 -13.59
C GLU A 25 -6.88 -2.49 -15.05
N LYS A 26 -6.08 -2.89 -16.03
CA LYS A 26 -6.37 -2.76 -17.46
C LYS A 26 -7.61 -3.55 -17.89
N ASP A 27 -7.77 -4.77 -17.41
CA ASP A 27 -8.96 -5.58 -17.70
C ASP A 27 -10.22 -5.00 -17.01
N CYS A 28 -10.06 -4.02 -16.12
CA CYS A 28 -11.15 -3.27 -15.49
C CYS A 28 -11.30 -1.84 -16.04
N GLY A 29 -10.71 -1.56 -17.20
CA GLY A 29 -10.85 -0.29 -17.92
C GLY A 29 -9.87 0.82 -17.49
N GLY A 30 -8.91 0.52 -16.61
CA GLY A 30 -7.87 1.45 -16.22
C GLY A 30 -6.57 1.31 -17.00
N GLU A 31 -5.50 1.92 -16.48
CA GLU A 31 -4.15 1.86 -17.05
C GLU A 31 -3.16 1.10 -16.15
N ASN A 32 -3.61 0.69 -14.96
CA ASN A 32 -2.83 0.05 -13.90
C ASN A 32 -1.64 0.89 -13.42
N LEU A 33 -1.83 2.21 -13.31
CA LEU A 33 -0.78 3.13 -12.86
C LEU A 33 -0.71 3.17 -11.33
N LEU A 34 0.49 3.14 -10.76
CA LEU A 34 0.69 3.40 -9.33
C LEU A 34 0.30 4.86 -9.01
N PRO A 35 -0.61 5.11 -8.03
CA PRO A 35 -0.96 6.47 -7.61
C PRO A 35 0.25 7.28 -7.15
N SER A 36 0.28 8.55 -7.52
CA SER A 36 1.31 9.48 -7.08
C SER A 36 1.05 9.86 -5.62
N VAL A 37 2.04 9.66 -4.76
CA VAL A 37 1.97 10.09 -3.35
C VAL A 37 3.25 10.81 -2.99
N GLU A 38 3.08 12.04 -2.54
CA GLU A 38 4.15 12.86 -1.97
C GLU A 38 3.90 13.01 -0.46
N TRP A 39 4.98 12.99 0.31
CA TRP A 39 4.91 13.21 1.74
C TRP A 39 6.05 14.11 2.21
N LEU A 40 5.91 14.60 3.44
CA LEU A 40 6.91 15.44 4.08
C LEU A 40 7.20 14.86 5.46
N ASP A 41 8.32 14.15 5.58
CA ASP A 41 8.77 13.62 6.85
C ASP A 41 9.66 14.65 7.56
N LYS A 42 9.31 14.98 8.80
CA LYS A 42 10.08 15.89 9.67
C LYS A 42 10.90 15.15 10.71
N ASN A 43 10.84 13.82 10.73
CA ASN A 43 11.51 12.99 11.70
C ASN A 43 12.97 12.75 11.28
N SER A 44 13.90 13.32 12.05
CA SER A 44 15.34 13.18 11.80
C SER A 44 15.89 11.77 12.04
N SER A 45 15.11 10.88 12.65
CA SER A 45 15.50 9.49 12.90
C SER A 45 15.11 8.52 11.79
N THR A 46 14.32 8.96 10.81
CA THR A 46 13.93 8.13 9.66
C THR A 46 15.12 7.86 8.76
N LYS A 47 15.34 6.59 8.44
CA LYS A 47 16.39 6.12 7.52
C LYS A 47 15.84 5.45 6.27
N SER A 48 14.66 4.84 6.38
CA SER A 48 13.94 4.30 5.24
C SER A 48 12.43 4.32 5.47
N TYR A 49 11.67 3.98 4.44
CA TYR A 49 10.23 3.77 4.50
C TYR A 49 9.85 2.35 4.06
N ALA A 50 8.75 1.88 4.63
CA ALA A 50 7.94 0.81 4.05
C ALA A 50 6.59 1.37 3.60
N ILE A 51 6.07 0.86 2.51
CA ILE A 51 4.85 1.32 1.84
C ILE A 51 3.92 0.13 1.66
N THR A 52 2.64 0.33 1.94
CA THR A 52 1.59 -0.63 1.59
C THR A 52 0.44 0.10 0.91
N ILE A 53 -0.13 -0.55 -0.11
CA ILE A 53 -1.41 -0.16 -0.71
C ILE A 53 -2.33 -1.36 -0.57
N THR A 54 -3.38 -1.20 0.24
CA THR A 54 -4.31 -2.28 0.57
C THR A 54 -5.74 -1.81 0.47
N SER A 55 -6.67 -2.73 0.26
CA SER A 55 -8.09 -2.50 0.43
C SER A 55 -8.71 -3.63 1.24
N ARG A 56 -9.97 -3.47 1.65
CA ARG A 56 -10.76 -4.56 2.21
C ARG A 56 -11.96 -4.79 1.33
N ASN A 57 -12.11 -6.02 0.87
CA ASN A 57 -13.29 -6.38 0.10
C ASN A 57 -14.54 -6.49 0.99
N HIS A 58 -15.71 -6.65 0.38
CA HIS A 58 -16.98 -6.82 1.10
C HIS A 58 -17.02 -8.03 2.07
N LEU A 59 -16.15 -9.04 1.89
CA LEU A 59 -15.95 -10.17 2.82
C LEU A 59 -14.93 -9.87 3.92
N ASN A 60 -14.51 -8.62 4.08
CA ASN A 60 -13.53 -8.15 5.05
C ASN A 60 -12.12 -8.79 4.89
N THR A 61 -11.83 -9.30 3.70
CA THR A 61 -10.50 -9.84 3.33
C THR A 61 -9.61 -8.70 2.88
N ILE A 62 -8.35 -8.70 3.34
CA ILE A 62 -7.35 -7.72 2.91
C ILE A 62 -6.91 -8.08 1.49
N MET A 63 -7.05 -7.12 0.58
CA MET A 63 -6.48 -7.18 -0.75
C MET A 63 -5.24 -6.28 -0.77
N VAL A 64 -4.11 -6.84 -1.18
CA VAL A 64 -2.83 -6.14 -1.27
C VAL A 64 -2.61 -5.80 -2.73
N HIS A 65 -2.58 -4.50 -3.02
CA HIS A 65 -2.36 -3.97 -4.37
C HIS A 65 -0.88 -3.71 -4.63
N PHE A 66 -0.13 -3.28 -3.60
CA PHE A 66 1.30 -3.03 -3.70
C PHE A 66 1.97 -3.02 -2.33
N ILE A 67 3.22 -3.47 -2.26
CA ILE A 67 4.09 -3.33 -1.09
C ILE A 67 5.52 -3.04 -1.54
N ALA A 68 6.20 -2.18 -0.79
CA ALA A 68 7.63 -1.94 -0.95
C ALA A 68 8.28 -1.63 0.40
N TRP A 69 9.57 -1.93 0.56
CA TRP A 69 10.36 -1.57 1.73
C TRP A 69 11.78 -1.19 1.35
N ASN A 70 12.53 -0.68 2.32
CA ASN A 70 13.86 -0.09 2.12
C ASN A 70 13.85 1.10 1.16
N VAL A 71 12.72 1.82 1.05
CA VAL A 71 12.65 3.07 0.28
C VAL A 71 13.50 4.11 1.02
N PRO A 72 14.57 4.68 0.42
CA PRO A 72 15.49 5.55 1.15
C PRO A 72 14.81 6.81 1.72
N ALA A 73 15.27 7.30 2.88
CA ALA A 73 14.67 8.46 3.54
C ALA A 73 14.67 9.76 2.71
N TYR A 74 15.58 9.90 1.74
CA TYR A 74 15.65 11.05 0.84
C TYR A 74 14.57 11.03 -0.26
N ILE A 75 13.89 9.91 -0.46
CA ILE A 75 12.73 9.82 -1.35
C ILE A 75 11.50 10.30 -0.60
N ASN A 76 10.78 11.24 -1.20
CA ASN A 76 9.56 11.80 -0.65
C ASN A 76 8.37 11.78 -1.63
N LEU A 77 8.57 11.16 -2.80
CA LEU A 77 7.60 11.02 -3.87
C LEU A 77 7.71 9.63 -4.49
N ILE A 78 6.58 8.96 -4.64
CA ILE A 78 6.45 7.78 -5.51
C ILE A 78 5.35 8.03 -6.54
N ASN A 79 5.47 7.45 -7.72
CA ASN A 79 4.45 7.42 -8.75
C ASN A 79 4.69 6.26 -9.72
N HIS A 80 3.86 6.13 -10.75
CA HIS A 80 4.00 5.09 -11.79
C HIS A 80 5.34 5.04 -12.53
N SER A 81 6.14 6.12 -12.49
CA SER A 81 7.49 6.17 -13.09
C SER A 81 8.59 5.79 -12.09
N THR A 82 8.27 5.58 -10.82
CA THR A 82 9.24 5.16 -9.80
C THR A 82 9.70 3.73 -10.08
N LYS A 83 11.01 3.58 -10.27
CA LYS A 83 11.69 2.29 -10.39
C LYS A 83 12.34 1.96 -9.05
N PHE A 84 11.70 1.08 -8.29
CA PHE A 84 12.08 0.77 -6.91
C PHE A 84 13.48 0.13 -6.83
N GLU A 85 13.84 -0.66 -7.83
CA GLU A 85 15.16 -1.28 -7.96
C GLU A 85 16.28 -0.24 -8.16
N GLU A 86 16.04 0.85 -8.90
CA GLU A 86 17.05 1.89 -9.14
C GLU A 86 17.34 2.72 -7.87
N ILE A 87 16.43 2.72 -6.90
CA ILE A 87 16.59 3.37 -5.59
C ILE A 87 16.93 2.39 -4.47
N ASN A 88 17.32 1.15 -4.80
CA ASN A 88 17.63 0.06 -3.84
C ASN A 88 16.48 -0.29 -2.87
N ALA A 89 15.23 -0.03 -3.27
CA ALA A 89 14.05 -0.50 -2.57
C ALA A 89 13.64 -1.89 -3.09
N ILE A 90 12.94 -2.64 -2.25
CA ILE A 90 12.44 -3.98 -2.58
C ILE A 90 10.92 -3.94 -2.68
N THR A 91 10.38 -4.49 -3.76
CA THR A 91 8.94 -4.72 -3.96
C THR A 91 8.60 -6.18 -3.69
N GLY A 92 7.68 -6.45 -2.77
CA GLY A 92 7.26 -7.81 -2.41
C GLY A 92 6.04 -8.29 -3.18
N LEU A 93 5.56 -9.49 -2.84
CA LEU A 93 4.40 -10.10 -3.48
C LEU A 93 3.08 -9.46 -2.99
N ASN A 94 2.27 -9.03 -3.95
CA ASN A 94 0.90 -8.57 -3.72
C ASN A 94 -0.10 -9.74 -3.74
N SER A 95 -1.39 -9.48 -3.52
CA SER A 95 -2.44 -10.54 -3.50
C SER A 95 -2.66 -11.24 -4.85
N TYR A 96 -2.08 -10.71 -5.92
CA TYR A 96 -2.11 -11.26 -7.28
C TYR A 96 -0.82 -12.02 -7.63
N ASN A 97 0.07 -12.24 -6.64
CA ASN A 97 1.37 -12.88 -6.80
C ASN A 97 2.30 -12.11 -7.77
N LYS A 98 2.23 -10.78 -7.73
CA LYS A 98 3.03 -9.85 -8.53
C LYS A 98 3.85 -8.93 -7.63
N LYS A 99 5.01 -8.50 -8.13
CA LYS A 99 5.89 -7.50 -7.47
C LYS A 99 5.66 -6.06 -7.96
N ILE A 100 4.52 -5.82 -8.61
CA ILE A 100 4.13 -4.51 -9.15
C ILE A 100 2.78 -4.10 -8.55
N TYR A 101 2.42 -2.83 -8.74
CA TYR A 101 1.07 -2.37 -8.43
C TYR A 101 0.06 -3.11 -9.30
N GLU A 102 -1.02 -3.57 -8.67
CA GLU A 102 -2.21 -4.09 -9.36
C GLU A 102 -3.43 -3.34 -8.83
N GLY A 103 -4.07 -2.58 -9.70
CA GLY A 103 -5.25 -1.78 -9.38
C GLY A 103 -6.47 -2.61 -8.98
N PRO A 104 -7.50 -1.97 -8.41
CA PRO A 104 -8.72 -2.68 -8.05
C PRO A 104 -9.40 -3.25 -9.30
N CYS A 105 -9.59 -4.56 -9.29
CA CYS A 105 -10.31 -5.29 -10.32
C CYS A 105 -10.90 -6.57 -9.73
N SER A 106 -12.22 -6.68 -9.78
CA SER A 106 -12.92 -7.81 -9.18
C SER A 106 -13.27 -8.87 -10.21
N ASN A 107 -13.00 -10.13 -9.88
CA ASN A 107 -13.41 -11.29 -10.68
C ASN A 107 -14.91 -11.57 -10.58
N SER A 108 -15.57 -11.10 -9.52
CA SER A 108 -17.00 -11.27 -9.29
C SER A 108 -17.56 -9.99 -8.70
N ILE A 109 -18.52 -9.39 -9.40
CA ILE A 109 -19.28 -8.26 -8.86
C ILE A 109 -20.72 -8.68 -8.76
N GLN A 110 -21.28 -8.62 -7.56
CA GLN A 110 -22.73 -8.63 -7.39
C GLN A 110 -23.30 -7.26 -7.76
N ASN A 111 -24.49 -7.21 -8.35
CA ASN A 111 -25.13 -5.93 -8.65
C ASN A 111 -25.26 -5.12 -7.34
N ASN A 112 -24.76 -3.88 -7.33
CA ASN A 112 -24.74 -2.95 -6.19
C ASN A 112 -23.70 -3.28 -5.09
N GLU A 113 -22.52 -3.80 -5.41
CA GLU A 113 -21.45 -3.86 -4.40
C GLU A 113 -21.13 -2.45 -3.87
N PRO A 114 -20.95 -2.31 -2.55
CA PRO A 114 -20.61 -1.02 -1.96
C PRO A 114 -19.24 -0.56 -2.44
N SER A 115 -19.02 0.76 -2.46
CA SER A 115 -17.67 1.30 -2.65
C SER A 115 -16.73 0.76 -1.59
N GLU A 116 -15.53 0.41 -2.00
CA GLU A 116 -14.45 -0.06 -1.14
C GLU A 116 -13.40 1.05 -0.97
N CYS A 117 -12.54 0.93 0.05
CA CYS A 117 -11.50 1.92 0.28
C CYS A 117 -10.13 1.35 0.01
N MET A 118 -9.42 2.04 -0.88
CA MET A 118 -7.99 1.90 -1.08
C MET A 118 -7.29 2.69 0.03
N LYS A 119 -6.34 2.06 0.70
CA LYS A 119 -5.53 2.65 1.76
C LYS A 119 -4.06 2.58 1.39
N PHE A 120 -3.44 3.74 1.25
CA PHE A 120 -2.00 3.89 1.22
C PHE A 120 -1.50 4.07 2.66
N THR A 121 -0.47 3.33 3.06
CA THR A 121 0.21 3.51 4.34
C THR A 121 1.70 3.65 4.12
N LEU A 122 2.29 4.68 4.72
CA LEU A 122 3.73 4.90 4.80
C LEU A 122 4.18 4.65 6.23
N TYR A 123 5.19 3.80 6.42
CA TYR A 123 5.83 3.56 7.71
C TYR A 123 7.23 4.15 7.66
N ALA A 124 7.51 5.14 8.51
CA ALA A 124 8.85 5.68 8.68
C ALA A 124 9.66 4.75 9.60
N LEU A 125 10.84 4.31 9.15
CA LEU A 125 11.65 3.31 9.83
C LEU A 125 12.99 3.92 10.28
N LYS A 126 13.41 3.59 11.51
CA LYS A 126 14.73 3.99 12.05
C LYS A 126 15.90 3.22 11.42
N ASN A 127 15.60 2.09 10.76
CA ASN A 127 16.58 1.24 10.09
C ASN A 127 16.66 1.62 8.62
N GLU A 128 17.87 1.61 8.06
CA GLU A 128 18.07 1.87 6.63
C GLU A 128 17.61 0.66 5.80
N PHE A 129 17.88 -0.54 6.31
CA PHE A 129 17.48 -1.80 5.69
C PHE A 129 16.77 -2.69 6.69
N ILE A 130 15.73 -3.39 6.21
CA ILE A 130 15.13 -4.54 6.88
C ILE A 130 15.43 -5.80 6.07
N GLU A 131 15.74 -6.88 6.78
CA GLU A 131 16.07 -8.19 6.20
C GLU A 131 14.80 -9.02 6.03
N LEU A 132 14.12 -8.80 4.91
CA LEU A 132 13.02 -9.64 4.42
C LEU A 132 13.40 -10.21 3.06
N SER A 133 12.92 -11.42 2.78
CA SER A 133 13.09 -12.02 1.45
C SER A 133 12.44 -11.16 0.37
N GLU A 134 13.00 -11.11 -0.82
CA GLU A 134 12.43 -10.32 -1.93
C GLU A 134 11.07 -10.83 -2.42
N ASP A 135 10.72 -12.08 -2.09
CA ASP A 135 9.40 -12.67 -2.33
C ASP A 135 8.47 -12.57 -1.12
N ALA A 136 8.88 -11.87 -0.05
CA ALA A 136 8.04 -11.69 1.12
C ALA A 136 6.73 -11.00 0.75
N ASP A 137 5.65 -11.45 1.38
CA ASP A 137 4.32 -10.89 1.19
C ASP A 137 3.97 -9.81 2.24
N TYR A 138 2.76 -9.26 2.13
CA TYR A 138 2.24 -8.29 3.09
C TYR A 138 2.21 -8.82 4.53
N TYR A 139 1.84 -10.08 4.74
CA TYR A 139 1.73 -10.64 6.09
C TYR A 139 3.09 -10.77 6.74
N GLU A 140 4.11 -11.18 5.98
CA GLU A 140 5.50 -11.24 6.44
C GLU A 140 6.04 -9.85 6.76
N LEU A 141 5.83 -8.86 5.88
CA LEU A 141 6.21 -7.46 6.14
C LEU A 141 5.54 -6.92 7.40
N MET A 142 4.22 -7.10 7.54
CA MET A 142 3.48 -6.61 8.71
C MET A 142 3.87 -7.35 9.99
N ALA A 143 4.14 -8.65 9.93
CA ALA A 143 4.62 -9.43 11.07
C ALA A 143 6.00 -8.93 11.52
N TYR A 144 6.90 -8.68 10.58
CA TYR A 144 8.21 -8.09 10.84
C TYR A 144 8.08 -6.72 11.49
N LEU A 145 7.37 -5.78 10.86
CA LEU A 145 7.18 -4.42 11.38
C LEU A 145 6.58 -4.43 12.78
N LYS A 146 5.57 -5.26 13.03
CA LYS A 146 4.95 -5.41 14.36
C LYS A 146 5.91 -5.97 15.41
N LYS A 147 6.66 -7.02 15.08
CA LYS A 147 7.63 -7.64 16.00
C LYS A 147 8.75 -6.67 16.35
N MET A 148 9.33 -6.04 15.34
CA MET A 148 10.47 -5.15 15.48
C MET A 148 10.08 -3.80 16.10
N SER A 149 8.85 -3.33 15.90
CA SER A 149 8.35 -2.13 16.61
C SER A 149 8.21 -2.35 18.11
N ARG A 150 7.91 -3.57 18.55
CA ARG A 150 7.79 -3.89 19.99
C ARG A 150 9.14 -4.05 20.68
N THR A 151 10.08 -4.67 19.98
CA THR A 151 11.40 -5.06 20.53
C THR A 151 12.40 -3.93 20.38
N GLU A 152 12.43 -3.30 19.21
CA GLU A 152 13.44 -2.33 18.84
C GLU A 152 12.87 -0.94 18.56
N LYS A 153 11.55 -0.78 18.51
CA LYS A 153 10.88 0.49 18.14
C LYS A 153 11.27 0.95 16.72
N ILE A 154 11.31 0.01 15.76
CA ILE A 154 11.77 0.34 14.39
C ILE A 154 10.86 1.33 13.66
N VAL A 155 9.54 1.26 13.85
CA VAL A 155 8.60 2.20 13.24
C VAL A 155 8.56 3.44 14.12
N VAL A 156 9.02 4.57 13.58
CA VAL A 156 9.08 5.85 14.30
C VAL A 156 7.82 6.68 14.09
N ASP A 157 7.18 6.52 12.94
CA ASP A 157 5.90 7.15 12.62
C ASP A 157 5.18 6.34 11.52
N SER A 158 3.89 6.60 11.34
CA SER A 158 3.14 6.08 10.21
C SER A 158 2.07 7.07 9.75
N LEU A 159 1.99 7.29 8.44
CA LEU A 159 0.96 8.08 7.79
C LEU A 159 0.05 7.17 6.97
N SER A 160 -1.23 7.53 6.88
CA SER A 160 -2.21 6.83 6.07
C SER A 160 -3.05 7.81 5.26
N LEU A 161 -3.30 7.45 4.00
CA LEU A 161 -4.19 8.15 3.08
C LEU A 161 -5.19 7.12 2.54
N SER A 162 -6.40 7.56 2.22
CA SER A 162 -7.41 6.67 1.65
C SER A 162 -8.04 7.31 0.42
N SER A 163 -8.56 6.45 -0.47
CA SER A 163 -9.38 6.81 -1.62
C SER A 163 -10.53 5.81 -1.75
N LEU A 164 -11.69 6.27 -2.20
CA LEU A 164 -12.84 5.40 -2.47
C LEU A 164 -12.76 4.87 -3.90
N PHE A 165 -12.99 3.58 -4.10
CA PHE A 165 -13.15 3.02 -5.43
C PHE A 165 -14.44 2.21 -5.51
N ILE A 166 -15.04 2.20 -6.70
CA ILE A 166 -16.20 1.37 -6.99
C ILE A 166 -15.65 0.10 -7.63
N PRO A 167 -15.87 -1.09 -7.05
CA PRO A 167 -15.41 -2.32 -7.67
C PRO A 167 -15.84 -2.39 -9.14
N LYS A 168 -14.89 -2.64 -10.05
CA LYS A 168 -15.13 -2.88 -11.48
C LYS A 168 -14.89 -4.34 -11.81
N ARG A 169 -15.73 -4.89 -12.68
CA ARG A 169 -15.66 -6.30 -13.06
C ARG A 169 -14.62 -6.42 -14.15
N ARG A 170 -13.77 -7.44 -14.05
CA ARG A 170 -12.89 -7.83 -15.15
C ARG A 170 -13.71 -8.04 -16.43
N VAL A 171 -13.39 -7.29 -17.46
CA VAL A 171 -13.94 -7.47 -18.81
C VAL A 171 -13.16 -8.62 -19.42
N SER A 172 -13.80 -9.77 -19.57
CA SER A 172 -13.22 -10.87 -20.34
C SER A 172 -13.02 -10.41 -21.78
N ASN A 173 -11.77 -10.34 -22.23
CA ASN A 173 -11.46 -10.36 -23.66
C ASN A 173 -11.57 -11.79 -24.20
#